data_AF-A0A8J2KER5-F1
#
_entry.id   AF-A0A8J2KER5-F1
#
_cell.length_a   1.000
_cell.length_b   1.000
_cell.length_c   1.000
_cell.angle_alpha   90.00
_cell.angle_beta   90.00
_cell.angle_gamma   90.00
#
_symmetry.space_group_name_H-M   'P 1'
#
loop_
_entity.id
_entity.type
_entity.pdbx_description
1 polymer ?
#
loop_
_entity_poly.entity_id
_entity_poly.type
_entity_poly.pdbx_seq_one_letter_code
_entity_poly.pdbx_strand_id
1 'polypeptide(L)'
;MLYARLLVEEINRFDSSIWCGSDNFDQLGIGEIEKAMYVSNENGSNDTGDGSDVKPFKTASYAVGLFMNQLFGNQEFVRSWQKQPWLPPIYMECKENSRYEPILKEQLGELFCQELKKLRGHLENENERQAKKICDIKKELADLDMEVARLEKELCVAETEAAKSRREYNFALLEMDMYEAFADLIEYK
;
A
#
# COMPACT_ATOMS: atom_id res chain seq x y z
N MET A 1 3.50 -2.94 4.17
CA MET A 1 4.53 -2.46 5.13
C MET A 1 5.89 -3.16 5.02
N LEU A 2 5.97 -4.51 4.95
CA LEU A 2 7.27 -5.21 4.81
C LEU A 2 8.07 -4.75 3.57
N TYR A 3 7.40 -4.56 2.43
CA TYR A 3 8.06 -4.15 1.18
C TYR A 3 8.69 -2.76 1.24
N ALA A 4 7.96 -1.75 1.74
CA ALA A 4 8.47 -0.39 1.88
C ALA A 4 9.66 -0.31 2.85
N ARG A 5 9.63 -1.09 3.94
CA ARG A 5 10.74 -1.14 4.89
C ARG A 5 12.00 -1.79 4.30
N LEU A 6 11.83 -2.90 3.58
CA LEU A 6 12.93 -3.54 2.84
C LEU A 6 13.51 -2.61 1.78
N LEU A 7 12.65 -1.85 1.09
CA LEU A 7 13.09 -0.87 0.08
C LEU A 7 13.91 0.26 0.71
N VAL A 8 13.47 0.80 1.85
CA VAL A 8 14.21 1.84 2.59
C VAL A 8 15.55 1.31 3.11
N GLU A 9 15.60 0.10 3.63
CA GLU A 9 16.86 -0.56 4.04
C GLU A 9 17.81 -0.74 2.85
N GLU A 10 17.28 -1.09 1.68
CA GLU A 10 18.08 -1.25 0.47
C GLU A 10 18.59 0.07 -0.09
N ILE A 11 17.76 1.12 -0.05
CA ILE A 11 18.17 2.50 -0.37
C ILE A 11 19.30 2.95 0.56
N ASN A 12 19.26 2.60 1.85
CA ASN A 12 20.29 2.97 2.81
C ASN A 12 21.62 2.20 2.60
N ARG A 13 21.59 1.07 1.90
CA ARG A 13 22.80 0.32 1.50
C ARG A 13 23.43 0.84 0.21
N PHE A 14 22.70 1.65 -0.55
CA PHE A 14 23.19 2.17 -1.82
C PHE A 14 24.23 3.27 -1.58
N ASP A 15 25.49 2.94 -1.85
CA ASP A 15 26.60 3.89 -1.93
C ASP A 15 26.83 4.25 -3.40
N SER A 16 26.93 5.55 -3.69
CA SER A 16 27.28 6.08 -5.01
C SER A 16 28.61 5.52 -5.56
N SER A 17 29.48 5.00 -4.70
CA SER A 17 30.74 4.35 -5.09
C SER A 17 30.55 2.96 -5.74
N ILE A 18 29.38 2.34 -5.58
CA ILE A 18 29.03 1.01 -6.12
C ILE A 18 28.54 1.11 -7.58
N TRP A 19 28.47 2.33 -8.12
CA TRP A 19 27.98 2.58 -9.47
C TRP A 19 28.98 2.09 -10.53
N CYS A 20 28.80 0.85 -10.99
CA CYS A 20 29.49 0.29 -12.13
C CYS A 20 28.60 0.42 -13.36
N GLY A 21 28.62 1.60 -14.00
CA GLY A 21 27.99 1.78 -15.31
C GLY A 21 28.64 0.83 -16.32
N SER A 22 28.02 -0.33 -16.53
CA SER A 22 28.42 -1.34 -17.50
C SER A 22 28.40 -0.71 -18.90
N ASP A 23 29.50 -0.83 -19.64
CA ASP A 23 29.54 -0.50 -21.05
C ASP A 23 28.90 -1.61 -21.93
N ASN A 24 28.40 -2.69 -21.31
CA ASN A 24 27.72 -3.80 -21.97
C ASN A 24 26.25 -3.85 -21.51
N PHE A 25 25.37 -3.25 -22.30
CA PHE A 25 23.92 -3.24 -22.08
C PHE A 25 23.21 -4.44 -22.72
N ASP A 26 23.88 -5.23 -23.56
CA ASP A 26 23.24 -6.25 -24.42
C ASP A 26 22.99 -7.63 -23.76
N GLN A 27 23.26 -7.82 -22.45
CA GLN A 27 23.35 -9.17 -21.85
C GLN A 27 22.24 -9.55 -20.85
N LEU A 28 21.29 -8.68 -20.52
CA LEU A 28 20.25 -8.98 -19.54
C LEU A 28 18.88 -8.88 -20.21
N GLY A 29 18.48 -9.92 -20.97
CA GLY A 29 17.25 -9.97 -21.78
C GLY A 29 15.96 -9.50 -21.08
N ILE A 30 15.78 -8.19 -20.98
CA ILE A 30 14.68 -7.49 -20.34
C ILE A 30 14.27 -6.33 -21.28
N GLY A 31 13.77 -6.72 -22.45
CA GLY A 31 13.76 -5.91 -23.69
C GLY A 31 12.86 -4.67 -23.77
N GLU A 32 12.39 -4.09 -22.65
CA GLU A 32 11.63 -2.82 -22.67
C GLU A 32 12.23 -1.71 -21.80
N ILE A 33 12.96 -2.02 -20.72
CA ILE A 33 13.54 -1.01 -19.82
C ILE A 33 14.96 -0.59 -20.27
N GLU A 34 15.55 -1.30 -21.24
CA GLU A 34 16.87 -1.02 -21.81
C GLU A 34 16.87 0.13 -22.83
N LYS A 35 15.71 0.69 -23.18
CA LYS A 35 15.63 1.77 -24.16
C LYS A 35 16.24 3.05 -23.59
N ALA A 36 17.09 3.69 -24.40
CA ALA A 36 17.59 5.01 -24.12
C ALA A 36 16.43 5.99 -23.88
N MET A 37 16.58 6.86 -22.89
CA MET A 37 15.61 7.89 -22.55
C MET A 37 16.10 9.25 -23.03
N TYR A 38 15.26 9.98 -23.73
CA TYR A 38 15.57 11.28 -24.30
C TYR A 38 14.91 12.41 -23.49
N VAL A 39 15.66 13.47 -23.27
CA VAL A 39 15.25 14.62 -22.45
C VAL A 39 15.50 15.91 -23.22
N SER A 40 14.47 16.75 -23.30
CA SER A 40 14.56 18.07 -23.93
C SER A 40 13.92 19.13 -23.03
N ASN A 41 14.73 20.10 -22.63
CA ASN A 41 14.25 21.25 -21.86
C ASN A 41 13.37 22.20 -22.70
N GLU A 42 13.45 22.15 -24.03
CA GLU A 42 12.68 23.04 -24.91
C GLU A 42 11.40 22.35 -25.38
N ASN A 43 11.55 21.16 -25.98
CA ASN A 43 10.49 20.43 -26.69
C ASN A 43 9.90 19.26 -25.89
N GLY A 44 10.48 18.91 -24.74
CA GLY A 44 10.01 17.80 -23.91
C GLY A 44 8.78 18.10 -23.05
N SER A 45 8.14 17.04 -22.56
CA SER A 45 6.97 17.09 -21.67
C SER A 45 7.04 15.99 -20.62
N ASN A 46 6.76 16.32 -19.36
CA ASN A 46 6.65 15.32 -18.29
C ASN A 46 5.25 14.69 -18.21
N ASP A 47 4.24 15.29 -18.84
CA ASP A 47 2.86 14.78 -18.78
C ASP A 47 2.55 13.87 -19.97
N THR A 48 3.17 14.15 -21.13
CA THR A 48 2.87 13.50 -22.41
C THR A 48 4.08 12.93 -23.13
N GLY A 49 5.29 13.13 -22.59
CA GLY A 49 6.52 12.53 -23.10
C GLY A 49 6.53 11.02 -22.80
N ASP A 50 7.03 10.22 -23.73
CA ASP A 50 7.24 8.78 -23.54
C ASP A 50 8.72 8.42 -23.40
N GLY A 51 9.61 9.41 -23.49
CA GLY A 51 11.05 9.24 -23.36
C GLY A 51 11.74 8.85 -24.67
N SER A 52 11.02 8.79 -25.79
CA SER A 52 11.62 8.68 -27.13
C SER A 52 12.23 9.99 -27.60
N ASP A 53 13.06 9.93 -28.63
CA ASP A 53 13.62 11.10 -29.32
C ASP A 53 12.54 11.98 -29.98
N VAL A 54 11.39 11.39 -30.34
CA VAL A 54 10.21 12.10 -30.89
C VAL A 54 9.38 12.77 -29.79
N LYS A 55 9.27 12.15 -28.62
CA LYS A 55 8.50 12.67 -27.46
C LYS A 55 9.34 12.62 -26.18
N PRO A 56 10.38 13.45 -26.10
CA PRO A 56 11.30 13.44 -24.97
C PRO A 56 10.62 13.90 -23.68
N PHE A 57 11.17 13.46 -22.55
CA PHE A 57 10.81 14.00 -21.25
C PHE A 57 11.31 15.44 -21.10
N LYS A 58 10.70 16.23 -20.20
CA LYS A 58 11.14 17.61 -19.96
C LYS A 58 12.46 17.66 -19.20
N THR A 59 12.64 16.78 -18.22
CA THR A 59 13.80 16.82 -17.32
C THR A 59 14.41 15.43 -17.08
N ALA A 60 15.72 15.39 -16.85
CA ALA A 60 16.44 14.16 -16.55
C ALA A 60 16.03 13.58 -15.19
N SER A 61 15.77 14.44 -14.20
CA SER A 61 15.22 14.04 -12.89
C SER A 61 13.89 13.28 -13.04
N TYR A 62 13.01 13.72 -13.95
CA TYR A 62 11.75 13.02 -14.20
C TYR A 62 11.96 11.64 -14.85
N ALA A 63 12.84 11.56 -15.87
CA ALA A 63 13.20 10.29 -16.51
C ALA A 63 13.79 9.28 -15.50
N VAL A 64 14.70 9.73 -14.65
CA VAL A 64 15.29 8.93 -13.56
C VAL A 64 14.22 8.48 -12.56
N GLY A 65 13.33 9.39 -12.15
CA GLY A 65 12.23 9.08 -11.23
C GLY A 65 11.24 8.05 -11.79
N LEU A 66 10.91 8.13 -13.09
CA LEU A 66 10.08 7.12 -13.77
C LEU A 66 10.75 5.75 -13.79
N PHE A 67 12.03 5.70 -14.16
CA PHE A 67 12.80 4.45 -14.13
C PHE A 67 12.78 3.83 -12.73
N MET A 68 13.00 4.63 -11.68
CA MET A 68 12.92 4.13 -10.31
C MET A 68 11.54 3.58 -9.94
N ASN A 69 10.47 4.28 -10.31
CA ASN A 69 9.11 3.82 -10.01
C ASN A 69 8.82 2.49 -10.70
N GLN A 70 9.33 2.28 -11.92
CA GLN A 70 9.23 0.99 -12.62
C GLN A 70 10.10 -0.09 -11.95
N LEU A 71 11.36 0.26 -11.62
CA LEU A 71 12.31 -0.61 -10.94
C LEU A 71 11.73 -1.14 -9.62
N PHE A 72 11.23 -0.24 -8.77
CA PHE A 72 10.64 -0.57 -7.47
C PHE A 72 9.17 -1.00 -7.55
N GLY A 73 8.57 -0.98 -8.75
CA GLY A 73 7.26 -1.57 -9.02
C GLY A 73 7.31 -3.06 -9.31
N ASN A 74 8.49 -3.62 -9.61
CA ASN A 74 8.65 -5.01 -10.01
C ASN A 74 9.80 -5.72 -9.27
N GLN A 75 9.45 -6.72 -8.45
CA GLN A 75 10.43 -7.45 -7.63
C GLN A 75 11.53 -8.15 -8.43
N GLU A 76 11.26 -8.60 -9.66
CA GLU A 76 12.27 -9.25 -10.49
C GLU A 76 13.34 -8.25 -10.94
N PHE A 77 12.91 -7.03 -11.29
CA PHE A 77 13.84 -5.95 -11.64
C PHE A 77 14.67 -5.51 -10.45
N VAL A 78 14.07 -5.36 -9.27
CA VAL A 78 14.84 -5.03 -8.05
C VAL A 78 15.93 -6.08 -7.81
N ARG A 79 15.61 -7.37 -7.90
CA ARG A 79 16.59 -8.46 -7.70
C ARG A 79 17.70 -8.45 -8.76
N SER A 80 17.36 -8.15 -10.01
CA SER A 80 18.34 -8.03 -11.10
C SER A 80 19.27 -6.84 -10.86
N TRP A 81 18.69 -5.69 -10.53
CA TRP A 81 19.41 -4.45 -10.29
C TRP A 81 20.28 -4.50 -9.02
N GLN A 82 19.85 -5.23 -7.98
CA GLN A 82 20.67 -5.48 -6.78
C GLN A 82 21.97 -6.24 -7.09
N LYS A 83 21.95 -7.14 -8.08
CA LYS A 83 23.14 -7.88 -8.48
C LYS A 83 24.09 -7.02 -9.31
N GLN A 84 23.53 -6.12 -10.12
CA GLN A 84 24.28 -5.21 -10.96
C GLN A 84 23.46 -3.93 -11.16
N PRO A 85 23.78 -2.83 -10.45
CA PRO A 85 23.08 -1.58 -10.60
C PRO A 85 23.29 -1.00 -12.01
N TRP A 86 22.21 -0.68 -12.70
CA TRP A 86 22.25 -0.07 -14.02
C TRP A 86 21.15 0.99 -14.16
N LEU A 87 21.36 1.90 -15.10
CA LEU A 87 20.39 2.91 -15.54
C LEU A 87 20.37 2.89 -17.07
N PRO A 88 19.21 3.11 -17.70
CA PRO A 88 19.17 3.28 -19.15
C PRO A 88 20.01 4.51 -19.52
N PRO A 89 20.67 4.50 -20.69
CA PRO A 89 21.32 5.70 -21.20
C PRO A 89 20.31 6.85 -21.28
N ILE A 90 20.64 8.00 -20.68
CA ILE A 90 19.81 9.20 -20.78
C ILE A 90 20.55 10.21 -21.65
N TYR A 91 19.89 10.65 -22.72
CA TYR A 91 20.39 11.68 -23.60
C TYR A 91 19.65 12.99 -23.37
N MET A 92 20.40 14.08 -23.33
CA MET A 92 19.87 15.43 -23.18
C MET A 92 20.08 16.23 -24.47
N GLU A 93 19.05 16.95 -24.91
CA GLU A 93 19.15 17.86 -26.04
C GLU A 93 20.11 19.01 -25.71
N CYS A 94 21.18 19.10 -26.50
CA CYS A 94 22.16 20.16 -26.43
C CYS A 94 21.64 21.40 -27.17
N LYS A 95 21.61 22.54 -26.46
CA LYS A 95 21.08 23.81 -26.98
C LYS A 95 21.85 24.35 -28.18
N GLU A 96 23.12 24.00 -28.30
CA GLU A 96 24.02 24.60 -29.30
C GLU A 96 23.89 23.95 -30.69
N ASN A 97 23.49 22.68 -30.75
CA ASN A 97 23.52 21.89 -31.98
C ASN A 97 22.21 21.12 -32.24
N SER A 98 21.21 21.23 -31.36
CA SER A 98 19.95 20.47 -31.40
C SER A 98 20.16 18.96 -31.55
N ARG A 99 21.29 18.45 -31.02
CA ARG A 99 21.60 17.02 -30.94
C ARG A 99 21.46 16.52 -29.51
N TYR A 100 21.19 15.24 -29.40
CA TYR A 100 21.14 14.54 -28.14
C TYR A 100 22.53 14.07 -27.73
N GLU A 101 22.98 14.49 -26.57
CA GLU A 101 24.27 14.11 -25.99
C GLU A 101 24.03 13.30 -24.71
N PRO A 102 24.83 12.24 -24.46
CA PRO A 102 24.65 11.43 -23.26
C PRO A 102 24.98 12.25 -22.01
N ILE A 103 24.13 12.15 -20.99
CA ILE A 103 24.41 12.75 -19.67
C ILE A 103 25.59 12.01 -19.04
N LEU A 104 26.49 12.76 -18.39
CA LEU A 104 27.66 12.19 -17.72
C LEU A 104 27.23 11.22 -16.62
N LYS A 105 28.04 10.17 -16.45
CA LYS A 105 27.87 9.10 -15.47
C LYS A 105 27.67 9.66 -14.05
N GLU A 106 28.48 10.65 -13.68
CA GLU A 106 28.46 11.32 -12.38
C GLU A 106 27.16 12.10 -12.16
N GLN A 107 26.71 12.85 -13.16
CA GLN A 107 25.47 13.64 -13.10
C GLN A 107 24.24 12.73 -12.96
N LEU A 108 24.22 11.58 -13.65
CA LEU A 108 23.17 10.58 -13.49
C LEU A 108 23.17 9.97 -12.10
N GLY A 109 24.35 9.68 -11.54
CA GLY A 109 24.49 9.20 -10.16
C GLY A 109 23.92 10.19 -9.14
N GLU A 110 24.18 11.48 -9.30
CA GLU A 110 23.62 12.52 -8.42
C GLU A 110 22.10 12.61 -8.52
N LEU A 111 21.54 12.63 -9.74
CA LEU A 111 20.10 12.66 -9.96
C LEU A 111 19.42 11.42 -9.37
N PHE A 112 20.03 10.24 -9.54
CA PHE A 112 19.54 9.01 -8.93
C PHE A 112 19.53 9.13 -7.40
N CYS A 113 20.63 9.54 -6.77
CA CYS A 113 20.66 9.72 -5.31
C CYS A 113 19.61 10.74 -4.82
N GLN A 114 19.30 11.79 -5.58
CA GLN A 114 18.25 12.75 -5.23
C GLN A 114 16.86 12.13 -5.29
N GLU A 115 16.53 11.40 -6.36
CA GLU A 115 15.23 10.71 -6.48
C GLU A 115 15.07 9.61 -5.43
N LEU A 116 16.13 8.88 -5.08
CA LEU A 116 16.12 7.92 -3.97
C LEU A 116 15.74 8.59 -2.65
N LYS A 117 16.30 9.77 -2.36
CA LYS A 117 15.97 10.53 -1.14
C LYS A 117 14.52 11.00 -1.12
N LYS A 118 13.98 11.45 -2.27
CA LYS A 118 12.57 11.82 -2.39
C LYS A 118 11.66 10.62 -2.17
N LEU A 119 11.94 9.50 -2.83
CA LEU A 119 11.19 8.26 -2.68
C LEU A 119 11.19 7.79 -1.23
N ARG A 120 12.35 7.83 -0.56
CA ARG A 120 12.46 7.51 0.87
C ARG A 120 11.52 8.38 1.72
N GLY A 121 11.55 9.70 1.55
CA GLY A 121 10.69 10.60 2.32
C GLY A 121 9.20 10.33 2.09
N HIS A 122 8.79 10.02 0.86
CA HIS A 122 7.42 9.60 0.58
C HIS A 122 7.05 8.29 1.27
N LEU A 123 7.94 7.28 1.26
CA LEU A 123 7.70 5.99 1.91
C LEU A 123 7.65 6.10 3.44
N GLU A 124 8.48 6.95 4.04
CA GLU A 124 8.47 7.22 5.48
C GLU A 124 7.14 7.85 5.91
N ASN A 125 6.69 8.89 5.19
CA ASN A 125 5.41 9.55 5.46
C ASN A 125 4.21 8.60 5.29
N GLU A 126 4.22 7.77 4.25
CA GLU A 126 3.13 6.81 4.03
C GLU A 126 3.15 5.69 5.09
N ASN A 127 4.33 5.23 5.53
CA ASN A 127 4.45 4.30 6.65
C ASN A 127 3.90 4.90 7.96
N GLU A 128 4.21 6.16 8.26
CA GLU A 128 3.67 6.84 9.44
C GLU A 128 2.15 6.97 9.37
N ARG A 129 1.62 7.35 8.20
CA ARG A 129 0.17 7.42 7.96
C ARG A 129 -0.51 6.07 8.14
N GLN A 130 0.08 5.00 7.61
CA GLN A 130 -0.44 3.64 7.77
C GLN A 130 -0.37 3.17 9.22
N ALA A 131 0.72 3.48 9.94
CA ALA A 131 0.85 3.16 11.35
C ALA A 131 -0.24 3.83 12.19
N LYS A 132 -0.56 5.11 11.90
CA LYS A 132 -1.67 5.82 12.54
C LYS A 132 -3.01 5.15 12.27
N LYS A 133 -3.33 4.82 11.02
CA LYS A 133 -4.57 4.11 10.65
C LYS A 133 -4.70 2.77 11.39
N ILE A 134 -3.61 2.00 11.52
CA ILE A 134 -3.63 0.73 12.26
C ILE A 134 -3.89 0.95 13.74
N CYS A 135 -3.32 2.00 14.34
CA CYS A 135 -3.59 2.35 15.73
C CYS A 135 -5.06 2.69 15.94
N ASP A 136 -5.65 3.48 15.04
CA ASP A 136 -7.07 3.87 15.11
C ASP A 136 -7.98 2.65 14.95
N ILE A 137 -7.74 1.79 13.96
CA ILE A 137 -8.49 0.53 13.77
C ILE A 137 -8.39 -0.38 15.00
N LYS A 138 -7.23 -0.46 15.65
CA LYS A 138 -7.06 -1.27 16.86
C LYS A 138 -7.89 -0.74 18.03
N LYS A 139 -8.08 0.57 18.14
CA LYS A 139 -8.95 1.16 19.17
C LYS A 139 -10.41 0.84 18.88
N GLU A 140 -10.86 1.04 17.64
CA GLU A 140 -12.23 0.69 17.22
C GLU A 140 -12.54 -0.78 17.45
N LEU A 141 -11.58 -1.68 17.18
CA LEU A 141 -11.72 -3.11 17.46
C LEU A 141 -11.91 -3.38 18.96
N ALA A 142 -11.11 -2.74 19.83
CA ALA A 142 -11.24 -2.90 21.27
C ALA A 142 -12.57 -2.35 21.81
N ASP A 143 -13.04 -1.23 21.26
CA ASP A 143 -14.35 -0.66 21.62
C ASP A 143 -15.49 -1.59 21.20
N LEU A 144 -15.40 -2.19 20.01
CA LEU A 144 -16.36 -3.20 19.54
C LEU A 144 -16.35 -4.46 20.42
N ASP A 145 -15.19 -4.95 20.83
CA ASP A 145 -15.08 -6.11 21.72
C ASP A 145 -15.78 -5.86 23.07
N MET A 146 -15.62 -4.65 23.64
CA MET A 146 -16.33 -4.27 24.86
C MET A 146 -17.85 -4.20 24.66
N GLU A 147 -18.29 -3.69 23.52
CA GLU A 147 -19.71 -3.59 23.19
C GLU A 147 -20.34 -4.97 22.98
N VAL A 148 -19.64 -5.90 22.33
CA VAL A 148 -20.06 -7.29 22.19
C VAL A 148 -20.23 -7.93 23.56
N ALA A 149 -19.24 -7.81 24.45
CA ALA A 149 -19.32 -8.35 25.80
C ALA A 149 -20.48 -7.75 26.61
N ARG A 150 -20.78 -6.45 26.42
CA ARG A 150 -21.94 -5.79 27.03
C ARG A 150 -23.25 -6.41 26.52
N LEU A 151 -23.40 -6.53 25.20
CA LEU A 151 -24.59 -7.10 24.58
C LEU A 151 -24.82 -8.57 24.95
N GLU A 152 -23.75 -9.37 25.04
CA GLU A 152 -23.83 -10.77 25.51
C GLU A 152 -24.39 -10.86 26.93
N LYS A 153 -23.96 -9.95 27.82
CA LYS A 153 -24.48 -9.87 29.18
C LYS A 153 -25.96 -9.47 29.20
N GLU A 154 -26.36 -8.50 28.39
CA GLU A 154 -27.77 -8.08 28.27
C GLU A 154 -28.66 -9.19 27.72
N LEU A 155 -28.17 -9.94 26.74
CA LEU A 155 -28.86 -11.11 26.20
C LEU A 155 -29.09 -12.17 27.28
N CYS A 156 -28.07 -12.50 28.08
CA CYS A 156 -28.17 -13.46 29.17
C CYS A 156 -29.21 -13.05 30.23
N VAL A 157 -29.25 -11.75 30.58
CA VAL A 157 -30.26 -11.22 31.50
C VAL A 157 -31.65 -11.36 30.90
N ALA A 158 -31.84 -10.95 29.64
CA ALA A 158 -33.13 -11.03 28.95
C ALA A 158 -33.64 -12.48 28.83
N GLU A 159 -32.75 -13.43 28.52
CA GLU A 159 -33.08 -14.86 28.48
C GLU A 159 -33.55 -15.39 29.84
N THR A 160 -32.88 -14.97 30.92
CA THR A 160 -33.23 -15.37 32.28
C THR A 160 -34.60 -14.81 32.69
N GLU A 161 -34.86 -13.54 32.38
CA GLU A 161 -36.16 -12.90 32.63
C GLU A 161 -37.28 -13.54 31.83
N ALA A 162 -37.05 -13.83 30.54
CA ALA A 162 -38.01 -14.52 29.68
C ALA A 162 -38.32 -15.93 30.21
N ALA A 163 -37.32 -16.67 30.68
CA ALA A 163 -37.51 -17.99 31.29
C ALA A 163 -38.33 -17.91 32.59
N LYS A 164 -38.07 -16.90 33.43
CA LYS A 164 -38.83 -16.65 34.66
C LYS A 164 -40.30 -16.32 34.34
N SER A 165 -40.53 -15.38 33.44
CA SER A 165 -41.89 -14.98 33.02
C SER A 165 -42.66 -16.16 32.42
N ARG A 166 -42.00 -17.00 31.61
CA ARG A 166 -42.61 -18.23 31.05
C ARG A 166 -43.04 -19.21 32.15
N ARG A 167 -42.23 -19.37 33.21
CA ARG A 167 -42.62 -20.22 34.36
C ARG A 167 -43.83 -19.66 35.09
N GLU A 168 -43.83 -18.37 35.38
CA GLU A 168 -44.95 -17.69 36.06
C GLU A 168 -46.24 -17.82 35.24
N TYR A 169 -46.16 -17.60 33.93
CA TYR A 169 -47.29 -17.79 33.02
C TYR A 169 -47.84 -19.23 33.05
N ASN A 170 -46.96 -20.24 32.99
CA ASN A 170 -47.38 -21.64 33.05
C ASN A 170 -48.02 -22.01 34.40
N PHE A 171 -47.53 -21.45 35.51
CA PHE A 171 -48.16 -21.65 36.82
C PHE A 171 -49.55 -21.03 36.88
N ALA A 172 -49.73 -19.80 36.38
CA ALA A 172 -51.03 -19.15 36.33
C ALA A 172 -52.04 -19.91 35.46
N LEU A 173 -51.59 -20.49 34.33
CA LEU A 173 -52.44 -21.31 33.47
C LEU A 173 -52.91 -22.57 34.19
N LEU A 174 -52.01 -23.28 34.89
CA LEU A 174 -52.38 -24.45 35.69
C LEU A 174 -53.36 -24.12 36.81
N GLU A 175 -53.20 -22.95 37.45
CA GLU A 175 -54.12 -22.48 38.48
C GLU A 175 -55.52 -22.22 37.91
N MET A 176 -55.61 -21.61 36.73
CA MET A 176 -56.89 -21.43 36.02
C MET A 176 -57.54 -22.77 35.66
N ASP A 177 -56.80 -23.70 35.07
CA ASP A 177 -57.31 -25.04 34.70
C ASP A 177 -57.86 -25.78 35.93
N MET A 178 -57.19 -25.65 37.09
CA MET A 178 -57.68 -26.21 38.34
C MET A 178 -59.00 -25.58 38.79
N TYR A 179 -59.11 -24.26 38.73
CA TYR A 179 -60.36 -23.56 39.09
C TYR A 179 -61.52 -23.94 38.18
N GLU A 180 -61.30 -24.06 36.86
CA GLU A 180 -62.31 -24.55 35.91
C GLU A 180 -62.75 -25.98 36.25
N ALA A 181 -61.80 -26.89 36.49
CA ALA A 181 -62.12 -28.26 36.87
C ALA A 181 -62.92 -28.37 38.19
N PHE A 182 -62.66 -27.48 39.16
CA PHE A 182 -63.45 -27.41 40.40
C PHE A 182 -64.85 -26.86 40.17
N ALA A 183 -65.03 -25.88 39.28
CA ALA A 183 -66.34 -25.34 38.94
C ALA A 183 -67.24 -26.40 38.30
N ASP A 184 -66.70 -27.16 37.32
CA ASP A 184 -67.42 -28.27 36.67
C ASP A 184 -67.89 -29.33 37.68
N LEU A 185 -67.09 -29.60 38.72
CA LEU A 185 -67.39 -30.56 39.77
C LEU A 185 -68.53 -30.11 40.71
N ILE A 186 -68.72 -28.80 40.86
CA ILE A 186 -69.80 -28.21 41.66
C ILE A 186 -71.11 -28.21 40.88
N GLU A 187 -71.08 -27.91 39.57
CA GLU A 187 -72.28 -27.91 38.72
C GLU A 187 -72.89 -29.31 38.50
N TYR A 188 -72.11 -30.38 38.70
CA TYR A 188 -72.56 -31.77 38.53
C TYR A 188 -73.30 -32.38 39.76
N LYS A 189 -73.53 -31.60 40.84
CA LYS A 189 -74.25 -32.04 42.05
C LYS A 189 -75.64 -31.42 42.16
#